data_AF-A0A9E0C159-F1
#
_entry.id   AF-A0A9E0C159-F1
#
_cell.length_a   1.000
_cell.length_b   1.000
_cell.length_c   1.000
_cell.angle_alpha   90.00
_cell.angle_beta   90.00
_cell.angle_gamma   90.00
#
_symmetry.space_group_name_H-M   'P 1'
#
loop_
_entity.id
_entity.type
_entity.pdbx_description
1 polymer ?
#
loop_
_entity_poly.entity_id
_entity_poly.type
_entity_poly.pdbx_seq_one_letter_code
_entity_poly.pdbx_strand_id
1 'polypeptide(L)'
;MRIQRLAFFLLLLLSAGTRTSAQEVPEYKKNAFQFNLGNYGVNEINFGFEHFFSARRSLEINGGLVYRNDFLVDMAKDWTNSLYFYERGFTVRAQYKLFKKKPEDSKWRDYISPMIYFKYLYYGKTWFANELKNEKTGDPYDEYIYQTRFRDRFGFQFHFGKIYEMNQTFALEFYYGVGLRGTLVNRIDVAKQDSANAPVYQVNWQDDRFYVRPSIHGGVKLRVSF
;
A
#
# COMPACT_ATOMS: atom_id res chain seq x y z
N MET A 1 -6.55 10.24 -20.54
CA MET A 1 -5.66 9.07 -20.35
C MET A 1 -5.77 8.36 -18.99
N ARG A 2 -5.70 9.03 -17.82
CA ARG A 2 -5.69 8.34 -16.51
C ARG A 2 -7.04 7.65 -16.16
N ILE A 3 -8.16 8.29 -16.48
CA ILE A 3 -9.52 7.74 -16.25
C ILE A 3 -9.84 6.55 -17.17
N GLN A 4 -9.35 6.57 -18.41
CA GLN A 4 -9.54 5.49 -19.37
C GLN A 4 -8.84 4.19 -18.94
N ARG A 5 -7.67 4.28 -18.30
CA ARG A 5 -6.95 3.11 -17.77
C ARG A 5 -7.67 2.48 -16.58
N LEU A 6 -8.28 3.29 -15.70
CA LEU A 6 -9.11 2.82 -14.60
C LEU A 6 -10.38 2.12 -15.11
N ALA A 7 -11.03 2.69 -16.12
CA ALA A 7 -12.21 2.09 -16.76
C ALA A 7 -11.89 0.73 -17.41
N PHE A 8 -10.75 0.61 -18.11
CA PHE A 8 -10.34 -0.64 -18.73
C PHE A 8 -10.03 -1.74 -17.70
N PHE A 9 -9.45 -1.35 -16.57
CA PHE A 9 -9.16 -2.25 -15.45
C PHE A 9 -10.44 -2.76 -14.76
N LEU A 10 -11.44 -1.88 -14.56
CA LEU A 10 -12.76 -2.25 -14.04
C LEU A 10 -13.50 -3.19 -15.00
N LEU A 11 -13.41 -2.95 -16.31
CA LEU A 11 -14.05 -3.79 -17.33
C LEU A 11 -13.50 -5.22 -17.32
N LEU A 12 -12.18 -5.38 -17.21
CA LEU A 12 -11.52 -6.69 -17.14
C LEU A 12 -11.91 -7.46 -15.87
N LEU A 13 -12.00 -6.79 -14.72
CA LEU A 13 -12.43 -7.38 -13.45
C LEU A 13 -13.90 -7.84 -13.49
N LEU A 14 -14.77 -7.08 -14.15
CA LEU A 14 -16.18 -7.44 -14.33
C LEU A 14 -16.35 -8.63 -15.29
N SER A 15 -15.50 -8.74 -16.32
CA SER A 15 -15.55 -9.83 -17.29
C SER A 15 -15.01 -11.18 -16.78
N ALA A 16 -14.16 -11.18 -15.75
CA ALA A 16 -13.60 -12.40 -15.17
C ALA A 16 -14.59 -13.18 -14.27
N GLY A 17 -15.82 -12.66 -14.06
CA GLY A 17 -16.79 -13.19 -13.10
C GLY A 17 -17.73 -14.29 -13.62
N THR A 18 -17.70 -14.67 -14.90
CA THR A 18 -18.72 -15.58 -15.42
C THR A 18 -18.36 -17.06 -15.28
N ARG A 19 -19.07 -17.68 -14.33
CA ARG A 19 -19.53 -19.09 -14.26
C ARG A 19 -18.49 -20.18 -14.01
N THR A 20 -18.52 -20.67 -12.77
CA THR A 20 -18.40 -22.10 -12.46
C THR A 20 -19.43 -22.44 -11.39
N SER A 21 -20.49 -23.10 -11.84
CA SER A 21 -21.53 -23.76 -11.07
C SER A 21 -21.02 -25.09 -10.53
N ALA A 22 -20.99 -25.25 -9.20
CA ALA A 22 -21.15 -26.52 -8.51
C ALA A 22 -21.22 -26.32 -6.99
N GLN A 23 -22.27 -26.90 -6.42
CA GLN A 23 -22.50 -27.23 -5.02
C GLN A 23 -22.97 -26.09 -4.09
N GLU A 24 -24.29 -26.10 -3.86
CA GLU A 24 -24.97 -25.40 -2.78
C GLU A 24 -24.43 -25.88 -1.42
N VAL A 25 -23.83 -24.94 -0.69
CA VAL A 25 -23.35 -25.06 0.68
C VAL A 25 -23.93 -23.81 1.39
N PRO A 26 -24.46 -23.93 2.62
CA PRO A 26 -25.46 -23.01 3.15
C PRO A 26 -25.08 -21.54 3.07
N GLU A 27 -26.13 -20.74 2.87
CA GLU A 27 -26.15 -19.33 2.51
C GLU A 27 -25.55 -18.43 3.61
N TYR A 28 -24.22 -18.35 3.69
CA TYR A 28 -23.54 -17.20 4.30
C TYR A 28 -23.34 -16.12 3.23
N LYS A 29 -24.43 -15.47 2.85
CA LYS A 29 -24.41 -14.22 2.06
C LYS A 29 -24.33 -13.04 3.02
N LYS A 30 -23.12 -12.65 3.42
CA LYS A 30 -22.94 -11.35 4.07
C LYS A 30 -21.81 -10.62 3.40
N ASN A 31 -22.16 -9.56 2.66
CA ASN A 31 -21.15 -8.60 2.24
C ASN A 31 -20.54 -7.97 3.49
N ALA A 32 -19.34 -7.44 3.38
CA ALA A 32 -18.70 -6.86 4.54
C ALA A 32 -18.00 -5.56 4.25
N PHE A 33 -18.10 -4.64 5.21
CA PHE A 33 -17.17 -3.53 5.28
C PHE A 33 -15.93 -3.96 6.06
N GLN A 34 -14.80 -3.42 5.65
CA GLN A 34 -13.52 -3.70 6.28
C GLN A 34 -12.81 -2.41 6.63
N PHE A 35 -12.09 -2.50 7.73
CA PHE A 35 -11.27 -1.42 8.24
C PHE A 35 -9.89 -1.97 8.58
N ASN A 36 -8.86 -1.47 7.89
CA ASN A 36 -7.51 -1.98 8.07
C ASN A 36 -6.82 -1.27 9.24
N LEU A 37 -6.77 -1.94 10.39
CA LEU A 37 -6.14 -1.46 11.62
C LEU A 37 -4.61 -1.43 11.51
N GLY A 38 -4.00 -2.40 10.83
CA GLY A 38 -2.54 -2.46 10.67
C GLY A 38 -1.98 -1.26 9.90
N ASN A 39 -2.75 -0.74 8.94
CA ASN A 39 -2.31 0.38 8.12
C ASN A 39 -2.25 1.72 8.87
N TYR A 40 -2.95 1.86 10.01
CA TYR A 40 -2.82 3.03 10.90
C TYR A 40 -1.41 3.18 11.45
N GLY A 41 -0.72 2.06 11.70
CA GLY A 41 0.68 2.02 12.14
C GLY A 41 1.68 2.31 11.01
N VAL A 42 1.23 2.42 9.77
CA VAL A 42 2.05 2.74 8.59
C VAL A 42 1.42 3.87 7.77
N ASN A 43 0.97 4.90 8.49
CA ASN A 43 0.52 6.20 7.98
C ASN A 43 -0.57 6.14 6.90
N GLU A 44 -1.48 5.17 7.02
CA GLU A 44 -2.50 4.93 6.02
C GLU A 44 -3.83 4.48 6.63
N ILE A 45 -4.90 5.19 6.27
CA ILE A 45 -6.27 4.81 6.63
C ILE A 45 -6.87 4.04 5.47
N ASN A 46 -7.34 2.81 5.68
CA ASN A 46 -7.95 1.99 4.63
C ASN A 46 -9.35 1.51 5.00
N PHE A 47 -10.27 1.70 4.07
CA PHE A 47 -11.62 1.19 4.11
C PHE A 47 -11.87 0.30 2.90
N GLY A 48 -12.53 -0.82 3.14
CA GLY A 48 -12.80 -1.83 2.13
C GLY A 48 -14.25 -2.26 2.10
N PHE A 49 -14.65 -2.75 0.93
CA PHE A 49 -15.87 -3.49 0.74
C PHE A 49 -15.52 -4.87 0.18
N GLU A 50 -16.11 -5.90 0.78
CA GLU A 50 -15.96 -7.29 0.39
C GLU A 50 -17.30 -7.85 -0.05
N HIS A 51 -17.33 -8.32 -1.29
CA HIS A 51 -18.46 -9.01 -1.88
C HIS A 51 -18.20 -10.51 -1.95
N PHE A 52 -19.11 -11.30 -1.38
CA PHE A 52 -19.02 -12.77 -1.41
C PHE A 52 -19.80 -13.33 -2.59
N PHE A 53 -19.10 -14.00 -3.50
CA PHE A 53 -19.73 -14.76 -4.58
C PHE A 53 -20.16 -16.16 -4.12
N SER A 54 -19.46 -16.71 -3.12
CA SER A 54 -19.83 -17.97 -2.47
C SER A 54 -19.18 -18.08 -1.10
N ALA A 55 -19.54 -19.13 -0.34
CA ALA A 55 -18.86 -19.51 0.89
C ALA A 55 -17.36 -19.87 0.71
N ARG A 56 -16.82 -19.83 -0.51
CA ARG A 56 -15.40 -20.09 -0.79
C ARG A 56 -14.71 -18.99 -1.59
N ARG A 57 -15.43 -17.96 -2.04
CA ARG A 57 -14.90 -16.94 -2.96
C ARG A 57 -15.44 -15.55 -2.62
N SER A 58 -14.57 -14.57 -2.49
CA SER A 58 -14.95 -13.15 -2.37
C SER A 58 -14.01 -12.24 -3.16
N LEU A 59 -14.50 -11.07 -3.52
CA LEU A 59 -13.70 -9.96 -4.02
C LEU A 59 -13.76 -8.82 -3.01
N GLU A 60 -12.59 -8.33 -2.62
CA GLU A 60 -12.44 -7.19 -1.74
C GLU A 60 -11.78 -6.04 -2.50
N ILE A 61 -12.40 -4.86 -2.44
CA ILE A 61 -11.84 -3.62 -2.97
C ILE A 61 -11.64 -2.68 -1.79
N ASN A 62 -10.44 -2.12 -1.67
CA ASN A 62 -10.12 -1.13 -0.64
C ASN A 62 -9.63 0.16 -1.28
N GLY A 63 -10.05 1.26 -0.68
CA GLY A 63 -9.48 2.58 -0.89
C GLY A 63 -8.86 3.07 0.42
N GLY A 64 -7.82 3.88 0.31
CA GLY A 64 -7.32 4.55 1.49
C GLY A 64 -6.47 5.76 1.24
N LEU A 65 -6.32 6.55 2.30
CA LEU A 65 -5.59 7.79 2.31
C LEU A 65 -4.29 7.61 3.07
N VAL A 66 -3.21 8.09 2.47
CA VAL A 66 -1.88 8.12 3.07
C VAL A 66 -1.70 9.52 3.61
N TYR A 67 -1.40 9.62 4.89
CA TYR A 67 -1.23 10.88 5.59
C TYR A 67 0.17 10.98 6.18
N ARG A 68 0.61 12.19 6.48
CA ARG A 68 1.83 12.39 7.25
C ARG A 68 1.54 12.04 8.71
N ASN A 69 2.30 11.10 9.27
CA ASN A 69 2.16 10.71 10.67
C ASN A 69 3.33 11.29 11.46
N ASP A 70 3.12 12.43 12.13
CA ASP A 70 4.18 13.16 12.84
C ASP A 70 4.85 12.32 13.94
N PHE A 71 4.08 11.53 14.67
CA PHE A 71 4.62 10.64 15.69
C PHE A 71 5.59 9.59 15.11
N LEU A 72 5.21 8.94 14.01
CA LEU A 72 6.08 7.97 13.32
C LEU A 72 7.27 8.64 12.63
N VAL A 73 7.10 9.88 12.14
CA VAL A 73 8.18 10.70 11.62
C VAL A 73 9.24 10.93 12.70
N ASP A 74 8.83 11.34 13.89
CA ASP A 74 9.76 11.63 14.99
C ASP A 74 10.46 10.36 15.47
N MET A 75 9.73 9.24 15.58
CA MET A 75 10.34 7.95 15.94
C MET A 75 11.35 7.43 14.90
N ALA A 76 11.11 7.69 13.62
CA ALA A 76 11.95 7.18 12.53
C ALA A 76 13.10 8.12 12.15
N LYS A 77 13.17 9.29 12.78
CA LYS A 77 14.11 10.37 12.44
C LYS A 77 15.56 9.93 12.49
N ASP A 78 15.88 9.03 13.43
CA ASP A 78 17.24 8.49 13.63
C ASP A 78 17.47 7.13 12.95
N TRP A 79 16.41 6.50 12.43
CA TRP A 79 16.48 5.12 11.94
C TRP A 79 16.93 5.04 10.49
N THR A 80 16.54 6.02 9.65
CA THR A 80 16.92 6.08 8.24
C THR A 80 16.75 7.49 7.68
N ASN A 81 17.52 7.88 6.66
CA ASN A 81 17.22 9.04 5.80
C ASN A 81 15.94 8.87 4.94
N SER A 82 15.15 7.83 5.17
CA SER A 82 13.92 7.60 4.42
C SER A 82 12.78 8.39 5.05
N LEU A 83 12.39 9.49 4.39
CA LEU A 83 11.20 10.28 4.74
C LEU A 83 9.88 9.54 4.44
N TYR A 84 9.81 8.24 4.73
CA TYR A 84 8.69 7.37 4.40
C TYR A 84 7.37 7.87 5.02
N PHE A 85 7.42 8.34 6.27
CA PHE A 85 6.24 8.83 7.00
C PHE A 85 5.87 10.29 6.70
N TYR A 86 6.63 10.99 5.83
CA TYR A 86 6.32 12.33 5.34
C TYR A 86 5.39 12.31 4.12
N GLU A 87 5.21 11.14 3.51
CA GLU A 87 4.41 10.99 2.30
C GLU A 87 2.92 11.15 2.57
N ARG A 88 2.24 11.71 1.58
CA ARG A 88 0.80 11.81 1.47
C ARG A 88 0.34 11.16 0.17
N GLY A 89 -0.93 10.84 0.06
CA GLY A 89 -1.49 10.33 -1.19
C GLY A 89 -2.64 9.37 -0.96
N PHE A 90 -2.81 8.41 -1.86
CA PHE A 90 -3.90 7.46 -1.79
C PHE A 90 -3.49 6.07 -2.26
N THR A 91 -4.29 5.10 -1.86
CA THR A 91 -4.13 3.68 -2.18
C THR A 91 -5.43 3.11 -2.69
N VAL A 92 -5.32 2.21 -3.65
CA VAL A 92 -6.41 1.36 -4.11
C VAL A 92 -5.88 -0.07 -4.17
N ARG A 93 -6.67 -1.02 -3.66
CA ARG A 93 -6.32 -2.44 -3.62
C ARG A 93 -7.52 -3.26 -4.06
N ALA A 94 -7.27 -4.30 -4.84
CA ALA A 94 -8.26 -5.33 -5.14
C ALA A 94 -7.67 -6.70 -4.80
N GLN A 95 -8.46 -7.53 -4.11
CA GLN A 95 -8.04 -8.83 -3.58
C GLN A 95 -9.11 -9.85 -3.87
N TYR A 96 -8.74 -10.95 -4.53
CA TYR A 96 -9.66 -12.04 -4.78
C TYR A 96 -9.38 -13.18 -3.81
N LYS A 97 -10.23 -13.38 -2.80
CA LYS A 97 -10.00 -14.37 -1.75
C LYS A 97 -10.60 -15.71 -2.12
N LEU A 98 -9.77 -16.74 -1.99
CA LEU A 98 -10.12 -18.15 -2.09
C LEU A 98 -10.01 -18.78 -0.69
N PHE A 99 -11.15 -19.14 -0.11
CA PHE A 99 -11.20 -19.70 1.23
C PHE A 99 -11.08 -21.22 1.23
N LYS A 100 -10.31 -21.73 2.20
CA LYS A 100 -10.30 -23.17 2.51
C LYS A 100 -11.67 -23.56 3.07
N LYS A 101 -12.02 -24.85 2.92
CA LYS A 101 -13.19 -25.41 3.59
C LYS A 101 -12.96 -25.22 5.10
N LYS A 102 -13.94 -24.61 5.75
CA LYS A 102 -13.90 -24.37 7.20
C LYS A 102 -14.08 -25.72 7.91
N PRO A 103 -13.21 -26.08 8.88
CA PRO A 103 -13.44 -27.23 9.73
C PRO A 103 -14.76 -27.07 10.50
N GLU A 104 -15.44 -28.18 10.77
CA GLU A 104 -16.60 -28.18 11.67
C GLU A 104 -16.15 -27.62 13.04
N ASP A 105 -16.97 -26.71 13.59
CA ASP A 105 -16.75 -25.98 14.86
C ASP A 105 -15.58 -24.99 14.97
N SER A 106 -14.79 -24.79 13.91
CA SER A 106 -13.73 -23.78 13.92
C SER A 106 -14.32 -22.36 13.90
N LYS A 107 -13.78 -21.41 14.66
CA LYS A 107 -14.01 -19.96 14.43
C LYS A 107 -13.05 -19.36 13.41
N TRP A 108 -12.06 -20.14 13.00
CA TRP A 108 -11.01 -19.73 12.09
C TRP A 108 -11.28 -20.18 10.67
N ARG A 109 -11.02 -19.29 9.71
CA ARG A 109 -11.13 -19.54 8.28
C ARG A 109 -9.90 -19.02 7.56
N ASP A 110 -9.19 -19.93 6.88
CA ASP A 110 -8.01 -19.59 6.10
C ASP A 110 -8.38 -19.20 4.67
N TYR A 111 -7.57 -18.34 4.07
CA TYR A 111 -7.65 -18.00 2.66
C TYR A 111 -6.28 -17.76 2.03
N ILE A 112 -6.27 -17.88 0.70
CA ILE A 112 -5.23 -17.35 -0.17
C ILE A 112 -5.84 -16.30 -1.08
N SER A 113 -5.09 -15.26 -1.42
CA SER A 113 -5.62 -14.14 -2.19
C SER A 113 -4.57 -13.50 -3.08
N PRO A 114 -4.64 -13.64 -4.42
CA PRO A 114 -3.97 -12.71 -5.31
C PRO A 114 -4.54 -11.30 -5.11
N MET A 115 -3.63 -10.35 -5.02
CA MET A 115 -3.89 -8.96 -4.72
C MET A 115 -3.14 -8.08 -5.69
N ILE A 116 -3.82 -7.07 -6.21
CA ILE A 116 -3.23 -6.00 -7.00
C ILE A 116 -3.45 -4.69 -6.28
N TYR A 117 -2.48 -3.80 -6.40
CA TYR A 117 -2.59 -2.49 -5.78
C TYR A 117 -1.96 -1.39 -6.61
N PHE A 118 -2.46 -0.20 -6.35
CA PHE A 118 -1.92 1.06 -6.78
C PHE A 118 -1.82 1.98 -5.57
N LYS A 119 -0.69 2.68 -5.43
CA LYS A 119 -0.43 3.62 -4.35
C LYS A 119 0.28 4.83 -4.95
N TYR A 120 -0.42 5.96 -4.98
CA TYR A 120 0.15 7.25 -5.33
C TYR A 120 0.66 7.92 -4.06
N LEU A 121 1.88 8.45 -4.12
CA LEU A 121 2.55 9.09 -3.01
C LEU A 121 3.23 10.37 -3.47
N TYR A 122 3.23 11.37 -2.61
CA TYR A 122 3.98 12.59 -2.80
C TYR A 122 4.38 13.15 -1.43
N TYR A 123 5.45 13.92 -1.40
CA TYR A 123 5.70 14.85 -0.31
C TYR A 123 5.99 16.24 -0.88
N GLY A 124 5.53 17.26 -0.16
CA GLY A 124 5.76 18.66 -0.53
C GLY A 124 7.25 19.00 -0.55
N LYS A 125 7.62 20.18 -1.04
CA LYS A 125 9.04 20.57 -1.11
C LYS A 125 9.67 20.52 0.29
N THR A 126 10.76 19.78 0.45
CA THR A 126 11.46 19.64 1.73
C THR A 126 12.96 19.49 1.52
N TRP A 127 13.73 19.86 2.56
CA TRP A 127 15.18 19.79 2.55
C TRP A 127 15.65 18.39 2.93
N PHE A 128 16.64 17.88 2.19
CA PHE A 128 17.29 16.61 2.45
C PHE A 128 18.77 16.85 2.65
N ALA A 129 19.29 16.44 3.79
CA ALA A 129 20.73 16.34 4.02
C ALA A 129 21.24 15.03 3.42
N ASN A 130 22.22 15.13 2.52
CA ASN A 130 22.97 14.00 2.00
C ASN A 130 24.41 14.13 2.48
N GLU A 131 24.87 13.14 3.23
CA GLU A 131 26.28 13.01 3.55
C GLU A 131 27.00 12.47 2.29
N LEU A 132 27.87 13.30 1.72
CA LEU A 132 28.70 12.98 0.57
C LEU A 132 30.17 12.91 1.01
N LYS A 133 31.02 12.30 0.19
CA LYS A 133 32.47 12.32 0.40
C LYS A 133 33.15 13.03 -0.74
N ASN A 134 34.10 13.89 -0.42
CA ASN A 134 34.94 14.53 -1.42
C ASN A 134 35.79 13.46 -2.10
N GLU A 135 35.66 13.30 -3.43
CA GLU A 135 36.39 12.28 -4.20
C GLU A 135 37.93 12.46 -4.14
N LYS A 136 38.42 13.66 -3.85
CA LYS A 136 39.86 13.98 -3.80
C LYS A 136 40.46 13.89 -2.40
N THR A 137 39.75 14.37 -1.38
CA THR A 137 40.28 14.41 0.00
C THR A 137 39.75 13.29 0.88
N GLY A 138 38.63 12.67 0.50
CA GLY A 138 37.95 11.64 1.29
C GLY A 138 37.10 12.19 2.44
N ASP A 139 37.13 13.50 2.68
CA ASP A 139 36.42 14.13 3.78
C ASP A 139 34.90 14.13 3.56
N PRO A 140 34.10 13.82 4.59
CA PRO A 140 32.66 13.93 4.52
C PRO A 140 32.22 15.40 4.46
N TYR A 141 31.19 15.68 3.68
CA TYR A 141 30.49 16.96 3.69
C TYR A 141 28.98 16.76 3.47
N ASP A 142 28.18 17.66 4.02
CA ASP A 142 26.72 17.62 3.89
C ASP A 142 26.26 18.51 2.73
N GLU A 143 25.61 17.92 1.74
CA GLU A 143 24.84 18.66 0.73
C GLU A 143 23.37 18.67 1.12
N TYR A 144 22.74 19.85 1.12
CA TYR A 144 21.31 19.98 1.34
C TYR A 144 20.59 20.21 0.02
N ILE A 145 19.65 19.34 -0.31
CA ILE A 145 18.82 19.45 -1.52
C ILE A 145 17.37 19.72 -1.13
N TYR A 146 16.82 20.81 -1.66
CA TYR A 146 15.39 21.10 -1.57
C TYR A 146 14.68 20.43 -2.74
N GLN A 147 13.98 19.33 -2.47
CA GLN A 147 13.32 18.53 -3.49
C GLN A 147 11.84 18.29 -3.20
N THR A 148 11.08 18.04 -4.26
CA THR A 148 9.78 17.39 -4.19
C THR A 148 9.84 16.07 -4.95
N ARG A 149 9.02 15.10 -4.55
CA ARG A 149 9.02 13.78 -5.17
C ARG A 149 7.61 13.23 -5.24
N PHE A 150 7.31 12.62 -6.37
CA PHE A 150 6.10 11.87 -6.64
C PHE A 150 6.48 10.42 -6.87
N ARG A 151 5.69 9.49 -6.34
CA ARG A 151 5.89 8.05 -6.52
C ARG A 151 4.59 7.36 -6.84
N ASP A 152 4.56 6.68 -7.97
CA ASP A 152 3.51 5.72 -8.30
C ASP A 152 4.04 4.32 -7.99
N ARG A 153 3.41 3.65 -7.04
CA ARG A 153 3.69 2.25 -6.71
C ARG A 153 2.54 1.40 -7.22
N PHE A 154 2.85 0.38 -8.00
CA PHE A 154 1.88 -0.61 -8.43
C PHE A 154 2.50 -1.99 -8.31
N GLY A 155 1.68 -3.00 -8.06
CA GLY A 155 2.22 -4.32 -7.85
C GLY A 155 1.19 -5.40 -7.73
N PHE A 156 1.71 -6.62 -7.70
CA PHE A 156 0.99 -7.85 -7.48
C PHE A 156 1.55 -8.51 -6.22
N GLN A 157 0.67 -8.96 -5.34
CA GLN A 157 1.00 -9.65 -4.10
C GLN A 157 0.13 -10.89 -3.97
N PHE A 158 0.68 -11.90 -3.31
CA PHE A 158 -0.07 -13.06 -2.90
C PHE A 158 -0.18 -13.06 -1.39
N HIS A 159 -1.40 -12.94 -0.88
CA HIS A 159 -1.70 -12.91 0.54
C HIS A 159 -2.14 -14.29 1.03
N PHE A 160 -1.67 -14.64 2.21
CA PHE A 160 -2.15 -15.72 3.04
C PHE A 160 -2.80 -15.08 4.26
N GLY A 161 -4.06 -15.41 4.51
CA GLY A 161 -4.78 -14.80 5.60
C GLY A 161 -5.66 -15.77 6.37
N LYS A 162 -6.03 -15.33 7.57
CA LYS A 162 -6.80 -16.09 8.53
C LYS A 162 -7.82 -15.16 9.18
N ILE A 163 -9.08 -15.57 9.15
CA ILE A 163 -10.21 -14.80 9.67
C ILE A 163 -10.74 -15.49 10.93
N TYR A 164 -10.80 -14.74 12.03
CA TYR A 164 -11.46 -15.13 13.27
C TYR A 164 -12.89 -14.57 13.30
N GLU A 165 -13.87 -15.44 13.17
CA GLU A 165 -15.29 -15.07 13.23
C GLU A 165 -15.73 -15.02 14.70
N MET A 166 -15.79 -13.80 15.26
CA MET A 166 -16.19 -13.58 16.64
C MET A 166 -17.68 -13.85 16.82
N ASN A 167 -18.49 -13.36 15.87
CA ASN A 167 -19.92 -13.62 15.74
C ASN A 167 -20.34 -13.46 14.27
N GLN A 168 -21.64 -13.45 14.00
CA GLN A 168 -22.17 -13.35 12.63
C GLN A 168 -21.96 -11.99 11.94
N THR A 169 -21.55 -10.97 12.70
CA THR A 169 -21.34 -9.60 12.22
C THR A 169 -19.86 -9.28 12.19
N PHE A 170 -19.16 -9.49 13.31
CA PHE A 170 -17.79 -9.06 13.50
C PHE A 170 -16.79 -10.21 13.29
N ALA A 171 -15.73 -9.92 12.55
CA ALA A 171 -14.59 -10.80 12.39
C ALA A 171 -13.26 -10.01 12.39
N LEU A 172 -12.19 -10.65 12.85
CA LEU A 172 -10.83 -10.12 12.76
C LEU A 172 -10.08 -10.90 11.69
N GLU A 173 -9.43 -10.19 10.79
CA GLU A 173 -8.61 -10.77 9.73
C GLU A 173 -7.14 -10.46 9.99
N PHE A 174 -6.31 -11.49 9.96
CA PHE A 174 -4.86 -11.39 9.99
C PHE A 174 -4.34 -11.88 8.65
N TYR A 175 -3.42 -11.12 8.05
CA TYR A 175 -2.85 -11.51 6.76
C TYR A 175 -1.39 -11.13 6.68
N TYR A 176 -0.66 -11.90 5.88
CA TYR A 176 0.67 -11.55 5.40
C TYR A 176 0.77 -11.95 3.93
N GLY A 177 1.74 -11.42 3.23
CA GLY A 177 1.95 -11.76 1.84
C GLY A 177 3.22 -11.18 1.26
N VAL A 178 3.55 -11.73 0.11
CA VAL A 178 4.77 -11.45 -0.63
C VAL A 178 4.44 -11.17 -2.08
N GLY A 179 5.26 -10.39 -2.75
CA GLY A 179 5.02 -10.04 -4.14
C GLY A 179 6.05 -9.12 -4.72
N LEU A 180 5.69 -8.50 -5.84
CA LEU A 180 6.53 -7.58 -6.59
C LEU A 180 5.86 -6.21 -6.69
N ARG A 181 6.70 -5.18 -6.59
CA ARG A 181 6.30 -3.77 -6.70
C ARG A 181 7.13 -3.07 -7.75
N GLY A 182 6.47 -2.57 -8.79
CA GLY A 182 7.01 -1.50 -9.63
C GLY A 182 6.85 -0.15 -8.94
N THR A 183 7.88 0.70 -9.03
CA THR A 183 7.82 2.08 -8.55
C THR A 183 8.34 3.00 -9.63
N LEU A 184 7.48 3.91 -10.08
CA LEU A 184 7.86 5.09 -10.85
C LEU A 184 8.11 6.22 -9.87
N VAL A 185 9.24 6.90 -10.02
CA VAL A 185 9.63 8.03 -9.19
C VAL A 185 9.89 9.21 -10.12
N ASN A 186 9.20 10.31 -9.88
CA ASN A 186 9.55 11.61 -10.43
C ASN A 186 10.12 12.45 -9.29
N ARG A 187 11.38 12.83 -9.40
CA ARG A 187 12.08 13.69 -8.45
C ARG A 187 12.35 15.03 -9.12
N ILE A 188 12.06 16.11 -8.41
CA ILE A 188 12.34 17.48 -8.85
C ILE A 188 13.19 18.14 -7.76
N ASP A 189 14.46 18.41 -8.10
CA ASP A 189 15.39 19.13 -7.26
C ASP A 189 15.25 20.63 -7.59
N VAL A 190 14.70 21.37 -6.64
CA VAL A 190 14.36 22.79 -6.82
C VAL A 190 15.59 23.65 -6.53
N ALA A 191 16.23 23.43 -5.38
CA ALA A 191 17.36 24.20 -4.91
C ALA A 191 18.38 23.33 -4.18
N LYS A 192 19.61 23.83 -4.05
CA LYS A 192 20.72 23.19 -3.34
C LYS A 192 21.47 24.18 -2.46
N GLN A 193 22.15 23.62 -1.46
CA GLN A 193 23.04 24.31 -0.54
C GLN A 193 24.22 23.39 -0.19
N ASP A 194 25.44 23.87 -0.35
CA ASP A 194 26.64 23.02 -0.20
C ASP A 194 27.06 22.80 1.27
N SER A 195 26.42 23.52 2.21
CA SER A 195 26.53 23.34 3.66
C SER A 195 25.38 24.10 4.34
N ALA A 196 25.09 23.88 5.62
CA ALA A 196 23.98 24.50 6.33
C ALA A 196 23.97 26.05 6.31
N ASN A 197 25.13 26.68 6.08
CA ASN A 197 25.30 28.13 6.04
C ASN A 197 25.68 28.68 4.64
N ALA A 198 25.77 27.84 3.60
CA ALA A 198 26.13 28.29 2.26
C ALA A 198 24.96 29.01 1.55
N PRO A 199 25.22 29.81 0.50
CA PRO A 199 24.16 30.38 -0.33
C PRO A 199 23.30 29.30 -0.99
N VAL A 200 21.99 29.54 -1.03
CA VAL A 200 21.06 28.65 -1.74
C VAL A 200 21.05 29.02 -3.22
N TYR A 201 21.23 28.04 -4.10
CA TYR A 201 21.13 28.22 -5.54
C TYR A 201 20.05 27.30 -6.15
N GLN A 202 19.41 27.78 -7.22
CA GLN A 202 18.37 27.03 -7.92
C GLN A 202 19.00 25.99 -8.85
N VAL A 203 18.42 24.80 -8.89
CA VAL A 203 18.89 23.69 -9.73
C VAL A 203 17.83 23.30 -10.77
N ASN A 204 16.55 23.31 -10.40
CA ASN A 204 15.41 22.98 -11.27
C ASN A 204 15.66 21.74 -12.17
N TRP A 205 16.16 20.67 -11.55
CA TRP A 205 16.46 19.44 -12.26
C TRP A 205 15.38 18.38 -11.99
N GLN A 206 15.02 17.63 -13.03
CA GLN A 206 14.01 16.58 -12.94
C GLN A 206 14.60 15.23 -13.35
N ASP A 207 14.23 14.19 -12.61
CA ASP A 207 14.71 12.83 -12.80
C ASP A 207 13.57 11.84 -12.63
N ASP A 208 13.37 11.04 -13.67
CA ASP A 208 12.34 10.01 -13.74
C ASP A 208 13.00 8.63 -13.69
N ARG A 209 12.68 7.86 -12.65
CA ARG A 209 13.25 6.53 -12.42
C ARG A 209 12.17 5.48 -12.32
N PHE A 210 12.44 4.31 -12.89
CA PHE A 210 11.65 3.11 -12.67
C PHE A 210 12.51 2.04 -12.00
N TYR A 211 11.96 1.39 -10.97
CA TYR A 211 12.59 0.22 -10.38
C TYR A 211 11.56 -0.77 -9.85
N VAL A 212 11.95 -2.04 -9.84
CA VAL A 212 11.15 -3.15 -9.29
C VAL A 212 11.79 -3.63 -7.99
N ARG A 213 10.99 -3.91 -6.97
CA ARG A 213 11.46 -4.47 -5.70
C ARG A 213 10.52 -5.58 -5.23
N PRO A 214 11.04 -6.58 -4.49
CA PRO A 214 10.21 -7.43 -3.66
C PRO A 214 9.38 -6.58 -2.69
N SER A 215 8.18 -7.04 -2.37
CA SER A 215 7.31 -6.41 -1.38
C SER A 215 6.79 -7.45 -0.41
N ILE A 216 6.89 -7.13 0.87
CA ILE A 216 6.23 -7.86 1.96
C ILE A 216 5.14 -6.94 2.48
N HIS A 217 3.97 -7.52 2.77
CA HIS A 217 2.84 -6.79 3.29
C HIS A 217 2.10 -7.66 4.29
N GLY A 218 1.77 -7.12 5.45
CA GLY A 218 0.99 -7.80 6.46
C GLY A 218 0.18 -6.80 7.26
N GLY A 219 -0.85 -7.27 7.93
CA GLY A 219 -1.72 -6.40 8.70
C GLY A 219 -2.88 -7.14 9.36
N VAL A 220 -3.66 -6.33 10.07
CA VAL A 220 -4.87 -6.75 10.78
C VAL A 220 -6.03 -5.90 10.27
N LYS A 221 -7.17 -6.53 9.97
CA LYS A 221 -8.40 -5.83 9.61
C LYS A 221 -9.54 -6.23 10.55
N LEU A 222 -10.40 -5.26 10.84
CA LEU A 222 -11.73 -5.52 11.37
C LEU A 222 -12.70 -5.65 10.21
N ARG A 223 -13.53 -6.70 10.22
CA ARG A 223 -14.59 -6.94 9.25
C ARG A 223 -15.95 -6.84 9.94
N VAL A 224 -16.87 -6.11 9.33
CA VAL A 224 -18.27 -5.96 9.77
C VAL A 224 -19.17 -6.41 8.63
N SER A 225 -19.85 -7.54 8.84
CA SER A 225 -20.64 -8.26 7.85
C SER A 225 -22.13 -7.99 8.06
N PHE A 226 -22.88 -7.81 6.98
CA PHE A 226 -24.33 -7.55 7.00
C PHE A 226 -25.06 -8.44 5.99
#